data_AF-A0A077RBK2-F1
#
_entry.id   AF-A0A077RBK2-F1
#
_cell.length_a   1.000
_cell.length_b   1.000
_cell.length_c   1.000
_cell.angle_alpha   90.00
_cell.angle_beta   90.00
_cell.angle_gamma   90.00
#
_symmetry.space_group_name_H-M   'P 1'
#
loop_
_entity.id
_entity.type
_entity.pdbx_description
1 polymer ?
#
loop_
_entity_poly.entity_id
_entity_poly.type
_entity_poly.pdbx_seq_one_letter_code
_entity_poly.pdbx_strand_id
1 'polypeptide(L)'
;MPLVIPDLSQVPTVVGDYSTVSTEALRGLNADTLIHEINRLQDSVARLKDSNRQIEQFVQESGNDLDHNDLKEMRNACSDNDGTISKQNNVVKMLFGVLEEKTGNQDASGHYGLTRPWNKAPVQTAVEISSDSAPMQEDPQGVFL
;
A
#
# COMPACT_ATOMS: atom_id res chain seq x y z
N MET A 1 24.88 -37.29 -12.59
CA MET A 1 23.97 -36.95 -11.47
C MET A 1 23.00 -35.90 -11.98
N PRO A 2 21.69 -36.19 -12.13
CA PRO A 2 20.75 -35.16 -12.54
C PRO A 2 20.56 -34.17 -11.37
N LEU A 3 20.61 -32.87 -11.69
CA LEU A 3 20.31 -31.79 -10.76
C LEU A 3 18.80 -31.78 -10.49
N VAL A 4 18.42 -32.17 -9.27
CA VAL A 4 17.07 -32.00 -8.77
C VAL A 4 16.92 -30.52 -8.42
N ILE A 5 16.31 -29.75 -9.34
CA ILE A 5 15.86 -28.39 -9.01
C ILE A 5 14.57 -28.57 -8.20
N PRO A 6 14.52 -28.16 -6.92
CA PRO A 6 13.27 -28.20 -6.17
C PRO A 6 12.25 -27.31 -6.89
N ASP A 7 11.13 -27.92 -7.26
CA ASP A 7 10.02 -27.26 -7.91
C ASP A 7 9.34 -26.28 -6.94
N LEU A 8 9.82 -25.03 -6.94
CA LEU A 8 9.25 -23.91 -6.20
C LEU A 8 7.93 -23.40 -6.83
N SER A 9 7.40 -24.04 -7.87
CA SER A 9 6.24 -23.54 -8.63
C SER A 9 4.89 -23.63 -7.90
N GLN A 10 4.82 -24.35 -6.78
CA GLN A 10 3.59 -24.46 -5.98
C GLN A 10 3.65 -23.61 -4.72
N VAL A 11 3.97 -22.32 -4.86
CA VAL A 11 3.58 -21.38 -3.81
C VAL A 11 2.06 -21.25 -3.90
N PRO A 12 1.28 -21.59 -2.85
CA PRO A 12 -0.16 -21.46 -2.86
C PRO A 12 -0.51 -20.02 -3.22
N THR A 13 -0.91 -19.83 -4.46
CA THR A 13 -1.27 -18.52 -4.97
C THR A 13 -2.71 -18.33 -4.56
N VAL A 14 -3.02 -17.29 -3.77
CA VAL A 14 -4.40 -16.93 -3.48
C VAL A 14 -4.99 -16.34 -4.76
N VAL A 15 -5.39 -17.22 -5.69
CA VAL A 15 -6.06 -16.89 -6.94
C VAL A 15 -7.55 -17.04 -6.72
N GLY A 16 -8.26 -15.92 -6.53
CA GLY A 16 -9.71 -15.92 -6.39
C GLY A 16 -10.17 -14.88 -5.38
N ASP A 17 -11.28 -14.23 -5.72
CA ASP A 17 -12.01 -13.21 -4.98
C ASP A 17 -11.42 -12.81 -3.61
N TYR A 18 -10.63 -11.72 -3.61
CA TYR A 18 -9.99 -11.16 -2.42
C TYR A 18 -10.97 -10.77 -1.31
N SER A 19 -12.29 -10.79 -1.57
CA SER A 19 -13.33 -10.54 -0.58
C SER A 19 -13.48 -11.63 0.48
N THR A 20 -12.93 -12.83 0.26
CA THR A 20 -13.04 -13.96 1.21
C THR A 20 -11.76 -14.28 1.97
N VAL A 21 -10.70 -13.47 1.82
CA VAL A 21 -9.42 -13.72 2.50
C VAL A 21 -9.54 -13.38 3.98
N SER A 22 -9.46 -14.39 4.85
CA SER A 22 -9.43 -14.21 6.31
C SER A 22 -8.00 -14.27 6.85
N THR A 23 -7.75 -13.52 7.93
CA THR A 23 -6.46 -13.47 8.62
C THR A 23 -6.03 -14.82 9.19
N GLU A 24 -6.98 -15.65 9.59
CA GLU A 24 -6.74 -16.99 10.13
C GLU A 24 -6.16 -17.93 9.06
N ALA A 25 -6.68 -17.85 7.83
CA ALA A 25 -6.15 -18.61 6.70
C ALA A 25 -4.71 -18.17 6.35
N LEU A 26 -4.42 -16.87 6.44
CA LEU A 26 -3.10 -16.31 6.16
C LEU A 26 -2.05 -16.72 7.21
N ARG A 27 -2.41 -16.84 8.49
CA ARG A 27 -1.50 -17.28 9.56
C ARG A 27 -0.92 -18.68 9.34
N GLY A 28 -1.69 -19.54 8.68
CA GLY A 28 -1.26 -20.90 8.30
C GLY A 28 -0.16 -20.93 7.22
N LEU A 29 0.09 -19.82 6.54
CA LEU A 29 1.11 -19.73 5.48
C LEU A 29 2.50 -19.42 6.03
N ASN A 30 3.54 -19.86 5.31
CA ASN A 30 4.93 -19.56 5.65
C ASN A 30 5.31 -18.12 5.30
N ALA A 31 6.33 -17.58 5.96
CA ALA A 31 6.79 -16.21 5.73
C ALA A 31 7.16 -15.96 4.25
N ASP A 32 7.87 -16.89 3.61
CA ASP A 32 8.24 -16.79 2.19
C ASP A 32 7.01 -16.76 1.27
N THR A 33 5.96 -17.52 1.61
CA THR A 33 4.68 -17.51 0.89
C THR A 33 3.98 -16.16 1.03
N LEU A 34 3.96 -15.59 2.24
CA LEU A 34 3.39 -14.26 2.49
C LEU A 34 4.15 -13.17 1.71
N ILE A 35 5.47 -13.21 1.70
CA ILE A 35 6.32 -12.27 0.95
C ILE A 35 6.07 -12.38 -0.54
N HIS A 36 6.01 -13.60 -1.08
CA HIS A 36 5.74 -13.82 -2.50
C HIS A 36 4.36 -13.30 -2.91
N GLU A 37 3.35 -13.56 -2.09
CA GLU A 37 1.99 -13.06 -2.30
C GLU A 37 1.94 -11.53 -2.28
N ILE A 38 2.61 -10.88 -1.30
CA ILE A 38 2.69 -9.41 -1.23
C ILE A 38 3.31 -8.84 -2.51
N ASN A 39 4.43 -9.40 -2.97
CA ASN A 39 5.09 -8.96 -4.21
C ASN A 39 4.16 -9.10 -5.42
N ARG A 40 3.51 -10.26 -5.59
CA ARG A 40 2.60 -10.49 -6.70
C ARG A 40 1.44 -9.48 -6.71
N LEU A 41 0.88 -9.17 -5.53
CA LEU A 41 -0.19 -8.18 -5.40
C LEU A 41 0.30 -6.76 -5.70
N GLN A 42 1.51 -6.40 -5.27
CA GLN A 42 2.11 -5.10 -5.59
C GLN A 42 2.34 -4.95 -7.09
N ASP A 43 2.85 -5.99 -7.77
CA ASP A 43 3.02 -6.00 -9.23
C ASP A 43 1.68 -5.89 -9.97
N SER A 44 0.63 -6.55 -9.45
CA SER A 44 -0.73 -6.42 -9.97
C SER A 44 -1.24 -4.98 -9.84
N VAL A 45 -1.10 -4.37 -8.66
CA VAL A 45 -1.49 -2.98 -8.42
C VAL A 45 -0.73 -2.02 -9.32
N ALA A 46 0.58 -2.23 -9.52
CA ALA A 46 1.38 -1.40 -10.41
C ALA A 46 0.88 -1.45 -11.85
N ARG A 47 0.55 -2.65 -12.35
CA ARG A 47 -0.03 -2.82 -13.69
C ARG A 47 -1.42 -2.22 -13.84
N LEU A 48 -2.29 -2.34 -12.84
CA LEU A 48 -3.61 -1.71 -12.87
C LEU A 48 -3.52 -0.17 -12.89
N LYS A 49 -2.61 0.41 -12.10
CA LYS A 49 -2.33 1.86 -12.13
C LYS A 49 -1.78 2.31 -13.48
N ASP A 50 -0.90 1.51 -14.06
CA ASP A 50 -0.35 1.76 -15.39
C ASP A 50 -1.46 1.75 -16.45
N SER A 51 -2.35 0.75 -16.39
CA SER A 51 -3.53 0.65 -17.24
C SER A 51 -4.45 1.87 -17.11
N ASN A 52 -4.74 2.33 -15.89
CA ASN A 52 -5.57 3.52 -15.68
C ASN A 52 -4.92 4.76 -16.30
N ARG A 53 -3.61 4.94 -16.12
CA ARG A 53 -2.86 6.04 -16.75
C ARG A 53 -2.96 5.98 -18.28
N GLN A 54 -2.84 4.80 -18.88
CA GLN A 54 -2.96 4.62 -20.34
C GLN A 54 -4.36 4.95 -20.85
N ILE A 55 -5.41 4.53 -20.12
CA ILE A 55 -6.81 4.85 -20.47
C ILE A 55 -7.05 6.36 -20.38
N GLU A 56 -6.59 7.01 -19.31
CA GLU A 56 -6.71 8.45 -19.14
C GLU A 56 -5.97 9.23 -20.23
N GLN A 57 -4.76 8.79 -20.58
CA GLN A 57 -3.99 9.38 -21.68
C GLN A 57 -4.73 9.23 -23.01
N PHE A 58 -5.27 8.04 -23.30
CA PHE A 58 -6.07 7.80 -24.51
C PHE A 58 -7.29 8.72 -24.58
N VAL A 59 -8.01 8.88 -23.46
CA VAL A 59 -9.16 9.79 -23.36
C VAL A 59 -8.75 11.25 -23.55
N GLN A 60 -7.57 11.65 -23.05
CA GLN A 60 -7.06 13.01 -23.24
C GLN A 60 -6.66 13.29 -24.69
N GLU A 61 -6.05 12.31 -25.36
CA GLU A 61 -5.56 12.43 -26.75
C GLU A 61 -6.68 12.31 -27.78
N SER A 62 -7.62 11.38 -27.57
CA SER A 62 -8.67 11.03 -28.54
C SER A 62 -10.06 11.52 -28.14
N GLY A 63 -10.19 12.25 -27.02
CA GLY A 63 -11.49 12.57 -26.41
C GLY A 63 -12.47 13.38 -27.28
N ASN A 64 -11.97 14.07 -28.31
CA ASN A 64 -12.82 14.79 -29.26
C ASN A 64 -13.43 13.88 -30.34
N ASP A 65 -12.85 12.70 -30.55
CA ASP A 65 -13.29 11.70 -31.53
C ASP A 65 -14.17 10.61 -30.88
N LEU A 66 -14.22 10.59 -29.54
CA LEU A 66 -15.01 9.64 -28.75
C LEU A 66 -16.41 10.17 -28.49
N ASP A 67 -17.41 9.29 -28.56
CA ASP A 67 -18.75 9.66 -28.18
C ASP A 67 -18.93 9.64 -26.64
N HIS A 68 -20.10 10.08 -26.17
CA HIS A 68 -20.39 10.11 -24.74
C HIS A 68 -20.39 8.72 -24.09
N ASN A 69 -20.78 7.69 -24.84
CA ASN A 69 -20.82 6.33 -24.34
C ASN A 69 -19.40 5.75 -24.21
N ASP A 70 -18.53 5.98 -25.19
CA ASP A 70 -17.13 5.58 -25.16
C ASP A 70 -16.40 6.21 -23.95
N LEU A 71 -16.57 7.51 -23.76
CA LEU A 71 -15.98 8.22 -22.60
C LEU A 71 -16.50 7.68 -21.27
N LYS A 72 -17.77 7.28 -21.20
CA LYS A 72 -18.36 6.69 -20.01
C LYS A 72 -17.79 5.29 -19.75
N GLU A 73 -17.63 4.47 -20.78
CA GLU A 73 -17.06 3.13 -20.68
C GLU A 73 -15.61 3.17 -20.20
N MET A 74 -14.79 4.06 -20.77
CA MET A 74 -13.40 4.26 -20.32
C MET A 74 -13.32 4.69 -18.85
N ARG A 75 -14.21 5.60 -18.40
CA ARG A 75 -14.29 5.98 -16.99
C ARG A 75 -14.71 4.84 -16.08
N ASN A 76 -15.66 4.02 -16.52
CA ASN A 76 -16.07 2.83 -15.76
C ASN A 76 -14.92 1.83 -15.63
N ALA A 77 -14.15 1.61 -16.70
CA ALA A 77 -12.97 0.75 -16.67
C ALA A 77 -11.93 1.23 -15.64
N CYS A 78 -11.63 2.53 -15.60
CA CYS A 78 -10.76 3.10 -14.56
C CYS A 78 -11.33 2.89 -13.15
N SER A 79 -12.64 3.11 -12.96
CA SER A 79 -13.31 2.92 -11.67
C SER A 79 -13.30 1.46 -11.20
N ASP A 80 -13.50 0.50 -12.10
CA ASP A 80 -13.45 -0.93 -11.78
C ASP A 80 -12.03 -1.38 -11.39
N ASN A 81 -11.04 -0.87 -12.11
CA ASN A 81 -9.63 -1.07 -11.78
C ASN A 81 -9.29 -0.47 -10.40
N ASP A 82 -9.76 0.74 -10.08
CA ASP A 82 -9.57 1.36 -8.77
C ASP A 82 -10.22 0.57 -7.63
N GLY A 83 -11.40 0.01 -7.87
CA GLY A 83 -12.06 -0.92 -6.95
C GLY A 83 -11.20 -2.17 -6.71
N THR A 84 -10.60 -2.71 -7.76
CA THR A 84 -9.70 -3.86 -7.67
C THR A 84 -8.41 -3.53 -6.93
N ILE A 85 -7.77 -2.40 -7.24
CA ILE A 85 -6.59 -1.87 -6.54
C ILE A 85 -6.88 -1.73 -5.04
N SER A 86 -8.05 -1.19 -4.68
CA SER A 86 -8.45 -1.00 -3.29
C SER A 86 -8.57 -2.33 -2.54
N LYS A 87 -9.21 -3.34 -3.15
CA LYS A 87 -9.31 -4.70 -2.58
C LYS A 87 -7.93 -5.34 -2.40
N GLN A 88 -7.08 -5.28 -3.43
CA GLN A 88 -5.73 -5.86 -3.39
C GLN A 88 -4.86 -5.17 -2.32
N ASN A 89 -4.91 -3.85 -2.21
CA ASN A 89 -4.19 -3.12 -1.16
C ASN A 89 -4.65 -3.50 0.26
N ASN A 90 -5.93 -3.80 0.45
CA ASN A 90 -6.42 -4.27 1.75
C ASN A 90 -5.88 -5.66 2.10
N VAL A 91 -5.81 -6.57 1.12
CA VAL A 91 -5.17 -7.89 1.32
C VAL A 91 -3.68 -7.75 1.62
N VAL A 92 -2.96 -6.88 0.89
CA VAL A 92 -1.55 -6.58 1.17
C VAL A 92 -1.36 -6.13 2.63
N LYS A 93 -2.24 -5.26 3.16
CA LYS A 93 -2.19 -4.84 4.57
C LYS A 93 -2.35 -6.01 5.54
N MET A 94 -3.30 -6.93 5.26
CA MET A 94 -3.50 -8.12 6.09
C MET A 94 -2.28 -9.04 6.07
N LEU A 95 -1.70 -9.28 4.88
CA LEU A 95 -0.48 -10.09 4.71
C LEU A 95 0.70 -9.48 5.45
N PHE A 96 0.87 -8.15 5.40
CA PHE A 96 1.88 -7.45 6.20
C PHE A 96 1.66 -7.63 7.70
N GLY A 97 0.42 -7.49 8.20
CA GLY A 97 0.12 -7.68 9.61
C GLY A 97 0.46 -9.10 10.09
N VAL A 98 0.13 -10.12 9.30
CA VAL A 98 0.46 -11.52 9.62
C VAL A 98 1.97 -11.78 9.52
N LEU A 99 2.66 -11.16 8.55
CA LEU A 99 4.12 -11.28 8.40
C LEU A 99 4.86 -10.64 9.57
N GLU A 100 4.44 -9.45 10.01
CA GLU A 100 4.98 -8.76 11.19
C GLU A 100 4.72 -9.59 12.47
N GLU A 101 3.50 -10.12 12.65
CA GLU A 101 3.15 -11.02 13.76
C GLU A 101 4.06 -12.25 13.79
N LYS A 102 4.32 -12.86 12.63
CA LYS A 102 5.12 -14.09 12.51
C LYS A 102 6.63 -13.86 12.70
N THR A 103 7.15 -12.76 12.18
CA THR A 103 8.59 -12.48 12.19
C THR A 103 9.03 -11.70 13.43
N GLY A 104 8.09 -11.07 14.14
CA GLY A 104 8.38 -10.16 15.24
C GLY A 104 9.08 -8.87 14.79
N ASN A 105 9.21 -8.64 13.48
CA ASN A 105 9.94 -7.50 12.92
C ASN A 105 8.96 -6.46 12.34
N GLN A 106 8.87 -5.32 13.02
CA GLN A 106 8.04 -4.19 12.56
C GLN A 106 8.59 -3.51 11.30
N ASP A 107 9.84 -3.79 10.91
CA ASP A 107 10.46 -3.33 9.66
C ASP A 107 10.47 -4.41 8.57
N ALA A 108 9.46 -5.28 8.54
CA ALA A 108 9.30 -6.26 7.46
C ALA A 108 9.25 -5.59 6.06
N SER A 109 8.82 -4.31 5.99
CA SER A 109 8.83 -3.53 4.74
C SER A 109 10.26 -3.26 4.24
N GLY A 110 11.15 -2.73 5.09
CA GLY A 110 12.55 -2.48 4.73
C GLY A 110 13.34 -3.77 4.53
N HIS A 111 13.10 -4.77 5.37
CA HIS A 111 13.84 -6.03 5.33
C HIS A 111 13.60 -6.86 4.07
N TYR A 112 12.37 -6.86 3.55
CA TYR A 112 11.98 -7.65 2.37
C TYR A 112 11.78 -6.80 1.10
N GLY A 113 12.09 -5.50 1.14
CA GLY A 113 11.93 -4.59 0.01
C GLY A 113 10.46 -4.38 -0.41
N LEU A 114 9.52 -4.56 0.52
CA LEU A 114 8.09 -4.51 0.26
C LEU A 114 7.54 -3.10 0.48
N THR A 115 6.66 -2.64 -0.40
CA THR A 115 6.01 -1.33 -0.24
C THR A 115 4.70 -1.44 0.53
N ARG A 116 4.65 -0.95 1.77
CA ARG A 116 3.40 -0.91 2.54
C ARG A 116 2.42 0.09 1.88
N PRO A 117 1.17 -0.33 1.57
CA PRO A 117 0.17 0.61 1.07
C PRO A 117 -0.08 1.68 2.13
N TRP A 118 0.31 2.92 1.86
CA TRP A 118 0.14 4.02 2.80
C TRP A 118 -1.35 4.23 3.09
N ASN A 119 -1.76 3.95 4.32
CA ASN A 119 -2.97 4.53 4.85
C ASN A 119 -2.67 6.01 5.10
N LYS A 120 -3.42 6.91 4.47
CA LYS A 120 -3.57 8.27 4.98
C LYS A 120 -4.39 8.20 6.28
N ALA A 121 -3.86 7.51 7.30
CA ALA A 121 -4.32 7.67 8.67
C ALA A 121 -3.67 8.96 9.18
N PRO A 122 -4.43 9.92 9.71
CA PRO A 122 -3.81 11.07 10.34
C PRO A 122 -3.11 10.55 11.59
N VAL A 123 -1.78 10.51 11.53
CA VAL A 123 -0.97 10.49 12.75
C VAL A 123 -1.16 11.89 13.35
N GLN A 124 -2.26 12.07 14.09
CA GLN A 124 -2.35 13.11 15.10
C GLN A 124 -1.39 12.71 16.22
N THR A 125 -0.11 12.94 16.00
CA THR A 125 0.83 13.14 17.12
C THR A 125 0.71 14.62 17.50
N ALA A 126 -0.46 14.99 18.00
CA ALA A 126 -0.59 16.14 18.87
C ALA A 126 0.00 15.70 20.21
N VAL A 127 1.31 15.85 20.36
CA VAL A 127 1.90 15.87 21.69
C VAL A 127 1.61 17.26 22.22
N GLU A 128 0.50 17.37 22.96
CA GLU A 128 0.33 18.39 23.97
C GLU A 128 1.54 18.31 24.92
N ILE A 129 2.36 19.35 24.93
CA ILE A 129 3.05 19.75 26.15
C ILE A 129 2.66 21.20 26.41
N SER A 130 1.55 21.33 27.13
CA SER A 130 1.29 22.50 27.96
C SER A 130 2.42 22.63 28.97
N SER A 131 3.13 23.76 28.94
CA SER A 131 3.85 24.29 30.09
C SER A 131 3.85 25.80 29.98
N ASP A 132 2.80 26.35 30.57
CA ASP A 132 2.74 27.63 31.27
C ASP A 132 4.12 28.13 31.75
N SER A 133 4.51 29.33 31.34
CA SER A 133 5.49 30.17 32.03
C SER A 133 5.29 31.62 31.61
N ALA A 134 4.86 32.42 32.58
CA ALA A 134 4.50 33.82 32.52
C ALA A 134 5.60 34.77 32.00
N PRO A 135 5.24 35.96 31.47
CA PRO A 135 6.21 37.01 31.18
C PRO A 135 6.57 37.75 32.48
N MET A 136 7.69 37.43 33.09
CA MET A 136 8.28 38.31 34.12
C MET A 136 9.06 39.44 33.44
N GLN A 137 8.53 40.65 33.60
CA GLN A 137 9.27 41.91 33.44
C GLN A 137 10.45 41.94 34.39
N GLU A 138 11.66 42.17 33.88
CA GLU A 138 12.75 42.79 34.65
C GLU A 138 13.57 43.70 33.71
N ASP A 139 13.39 45.00 33.91
CA ASP A 139 14.35 46.06 33.57
C ASP A 139 15.28 46.18 34.79
N PRO A 140 16.62 46.19 34.64
CA PRO A 140 17.31 47.46 34.88
C PRO A 140 18.63 47.69 34.12
N GLN A 141 18.88 48.97 33.86
CA GLN A 141 20.14 49.72 33.74
C GLN A 141 21.50 48.97 33.80
N GLY A 142 22.39 49.31 32.87
CA GLY A 142 23.84 49.06 33.01
C GLY A 142 24.68 49.54 31.83
N VAL A 143 25.24 50.73 31.97
CA VAL A 143 26.39 51.29 31.21
C VAL A 143 27.56 50.29 31.18
N PHE A 144 28.35 50.21 30.08
CA PHE A 144 29.83 50.29 30.12
C PHE A 144 30.47 50.21 28.71
N LEU A 145 31.27 51.26 28.43
CA LEU A 145 32.36 51.48 27.45
C LEU A 145 32.07 51.48 25.94
#